data_AF-A0A921KWF4-F1
#
_entry.id   AF-A0A921KWF4-F1
#
_cell.length_a   1.000
_cell.length_b   1.000
_cell.length_c   1.000
_cell.angle_alpha   90.00
_cell.angle_beta   90.00
_cell.angle_gamma   90.00
#
_symmetry.space_group_name_H-M   'P 1'
#
loop_
_entity.id
_entity.type
_entity.pdbx_description
1 polymer ?
#
loop_
_entity_poly.entity_id
_entity_poly.type
_entity_poly.pdbx_seq_one_letter_code
_entity_poly.pdbx_strand_id
1 'polypeptide(L)' 'LNGKNDCVDIISITKKDGYWWGKFKYPTNPKAGYFYCAVARITDAKARIKYEKEMYGTVKWK' A
#
# COMPACT_ATOMS: atom_id res chain seq x y z
N LEU A 1 -1.51 10.97 10.53
CA LEU A 1 -2.52 9.91 10.57
C LEU A 1 -2.80 9.66 12.04
N ASN A 2 -4.05 9.80 12.46
CA ASN A 2 -4.50 9.85 13.84
C ASN A 2 -5.02 8.50 14.37
N GLY A 3 -4.96 7.41 13.61
CA GLY A 3 -5.24 6.07 14.16
C GLY A 3 -5.56 4.96 13.16
N LYS A 4 -6.03 3.82 13.70
CA LYS A 4 -6.35 2.54 13.04
C LYS A 4 -7.36 2.63 11.87
N ASN A 5 -8.06 3.75 11.73
CA ASN A 5 -9.14 3.93 10.75
C ASN A 5 -8.80 4.90 9.61
N ASP A 6 -7.57 5.42 9.58
CA ASP A 6 -7.18 6.33 8.50
C ASP A 6 -6.91 5.57 7.20
N CYS A 7 -7.40 6.12 6.10
CA CYS A 7 -7.13 5.63 4.76
C CYS A 7 -6.27 6.63 3.99
N VAL A 8 -5.50 6.11 3.03
CA VAL A 8 -4.72 6.91 2.09
C VAL A 8 -5.00 6.41 0.68
N ASP A 9 -5.04 7.33 -0.28
CA ASP A 9 -5.13 6.99 -1.69
C ASP A 9 -3.76 6.53 -2.20
N ILE A 10 -3.68 5.27 -2.59
CA ILE A 10 -2.48 4.70 -3.21
C ILE A 10 -2.47 5.08 -4.69
N ILE A 11 -1.40 5.77 -5.09
CA ILE A 11 -1.21 6.31 -6.45
C ILE A 11 -0.51 5.28 -7.33
N SER A 12 0.42 4.51 -6.75
CA SER A 12 1.11 3.44 -7.47
C SER A 12 1.50 2.32 -6.52
N ILE A 13 1.60 1.10 -7.05
CA ILE A 13 2.09 -0.05 -6.31
C ILE A 13 3.36 -0.58 -6.99
N THR A 14 4.38 -0.89 -6.19
CA THR A 14 5.66 -1.39 -6.67
C THR A 14 6.07 -2.63 -5.88
N LYS A 15 6.78 -3.55 -6.53
CA LYS A 15 7.36 -4.74 -5.91
C LYS A 15 8.79 -4.44 -5.48
N LYS A 16 9.13 -4.64 -4.22
CA LYS A 16 10.49 -4.48 -3.73
C LYS A 16 10.73 -5.28 -2.45
N ASP A 17 11.88 -5.92 -2.36
CA ASP A 17 12.35 -6.66 -1.18
C ASP A 17 11.38 -7.73 -0.67
N GLY A 18 10.63 -8.38 -1.58
CA GLY A 18 9.64 -9.40 -1.24
C GLY A 18 8.28 -8.87 -0.78
N TYR A 19 8.05 -7.55 -0.91
CA TYR A 19 6.81 -6.89 -0.51
C TYR A 19 6.21 -6.05 -1.64
N TRP A 20 4.91 -5.89 -1.54
CA TRP A 20 4.17 -4.86 -2.25
C TRP A 20 4.22 -3.56 -1.47
N TRP A 21 4.63 -2.48 -2.14
CA TRP A 21 4.71 -1.15 -1.56
C TRP A 21 3.71 -0.21 -2.23
N GLY A 22 2.82 0.37 -1.43
CA GLY A 22 1.89 1.41 -1.86
C GLY A 22 2.51 2.79 -1.72
N LYS A 23 2.60 3.52 -2.82
CA LYS A 23 3.02 4.93 -2.85
C LYS A 23 1.81 5.83 -2.66
N PHE A 24 1.88 6.77 -1.71
CA PHE A 24 0.82 7.73 -1.46
C PHE A 24 1.39 9.10 -1.09
N LYS A 25 0.55 10.15 -1.14
CA LYS A 25 0.87 11.46 -0.57
C LYS A 25 0.19 11.58 0.78
N TYR A 26 0.87 12.21 1.74
CA TYR A 26 0.27 12.44 3.05
C TYR A 26 -0.94 13.38 2.89
N PRO A 27 -2.16 12.96 3.25
CA PRO A 27 -3.36 13.75 2.95
C PRO A 27 -3.36 15.09 3.69
N THR A 28 -2.80 15.12 4.91
CA THR A 28 -2.73 16.34 5.74
C THR A 28 -1.53 17.24 5.42
N ASN A 29 -0.52 16.74 4.69
CA ASN A 29 0.61 17.55 4.25
C ASN A 29 1.16 17.07 2.90
N PRO A 30 0.52 17.45 1.78
CA PRO A 30 0.95 17.02 0.44
C PRO A 30 2.33 17.53 0.03
N LYS A 31 2.83 18.61 0.68
CA LYS A 31 4.15 19.20 0.42
C LYS A 31 5.30 18.34 0.96
N ALA A 32 5.02 17.43 1.89
CA ALA A 32 6.02 16.49 2.41
C ALA A 32 6.47 15.44 1.38
N GLY A 33 5.79 15.36 0.23
CA GLY A 33 6.16 14.48 -0.87
C GLY A 33 5.46 13.12 -0.81
N TYR A 34 6.13 12.11 -1.36
CA TYR A 34 5.61 10.76 -1.48
C TYR A 34 6.17 9.84 -0.41
N PHE A 35 5.29 9.03 0.15
CA PHE A 35 5.60 8.01 1.13
C PHE A 35 5.29 6.64 0.56
N TYR A 36 5.93 5.62 1.12
CA TYR A 36 5.75 4.23 0.77
C TYR A 36 5.38 3.45 2.03
N CYS A 37 4.38 2.58 1.94
CA CYS A 37 4.05 1.61 2.98
C CYS A 37 3.96 0.21 2.41
N ALA A 38 4.39 -0.79 3.18
CA ALA A 38 4.18 -2.18 2.81
C ALA A 38 2.68 -2.51 2.94
N VAL A 39 2.08 -3.05 1.87
CA VAL A 39 0.65 -3.41 1.85
C VAL A 39 0.44 -4.92 1.99
N ALA A 40 1.36 -5.74 1.49
CA ALA A 40 1.33 -7.19 1.59
C ALA A 40 2.73 -7.77 1.31
N ARG A 41 2.98 -8.98 1.82
CA ARG A 41 4.10 -9.81 1.34
C ARG A 41 3.75 -10.40 -0.03
N ILE A 42 4.74 -10.56 -0.89
CA ILE A 42 4.55 -11.22 -2.19
C ILE A 42 4.57 -12.73 -1.95
N THR A 43 3.41 -13.37 -2.09
CA THR A 43 3.21 -14.82 -1.88
C THR A 43 2.54 -15.47 -3.08
N ASP A 44 1.77 -14.72 -3.88
CA ASP A 44 1.23 -15.20 -5.15
C ASP A 44 2.40 -15.50 -6.11
N ALA A 45 2.46 -16.74 -6.63
CA ALA A 45 3.51 -17.17 -7.55
C ALA A 45 3.53 -16.35 -8.84
N LYS A 46 2.38 -15.77 -9.24
CA LYS A 46 2.27 -14.86 -10.39
C LYS A 46 2.45 -13.39 -10.01
N ALA A 47 2.74 -13.12 -8.74
CA ALA A 47 2.92 -11.81 -8.14
C ALA A 47 1.83 -10.82 -8.59
N ARG A 48 0.57 -11.17 -8.33
CA ARG A 48 -0.62 -10.34 -8.54
C ARG A 48 -1.19 -9.92 -7.19
N ILE A 49 -1.14 -8.63 -6.90
CA ILE A 49 -1.52 -8.09 -5.59
C ILE A 49 -2.96 -8.42 -5.15
N LYS A 50 -3.91 -8.46 -6.08
CA LYS A 50 -5.32 -8.78 -5.80
C LYS A 50 -5.54 -10.24 -5.31
N TYR A 51 -4.54 -11.10 -5.48
CA TYR A 51 -4.58 -12.51 -5.11
C TYR A 51 -3.67 -12.84 -3.90
N GLU A 52 -3.04 -11.83 -3.30
CA GLU A 52 -2.26 -12.05 -2.10
C GLU A 52 -3.16 -12.42 -0.93
N LYS A 53 -2.73 -13.42 -0.16
CA LYS A 53 -3.53 -13.97 0.95
C LYS A 53 -3.47 -13.12 2.22
N GLU A 54 -2.35 -12.41 2.42
CA GLU A 54 -2.07 -11.67 3.65
C GLU A 54 -1.81 -10.19 3.33
N MET A 55 -2.83 -9.36 3.55
CA MET A 55 -2.73 -7.90 3.48
C MET A 55 -2.54 -7.32 4.89
N TYR A 56 -1.69 -6.30 5.02
CA TYR A 56 -1.46 -5.58 6.29
C TYR A 56 -2.52 -4.52 6.60
N GLY A 57 -3.64 -4.54 5.87
CA GLY A 57 -4.78 -3.65 6.04
C GLY A 57 -5.89 -4.00 5.04
N THR A 58 -6.95 -3.19 5.02
CA THR A 58 -8.03 -3.35 4.04
C THR A 58 -7.75 -2.48 2.82
N VAL A 59 -7.64 -3.10 1.64
CA VAL A 59 -7.50 -2.38 0.38
C VAL A 59 -8.83 -2.41 -0.36
N LYS A 60 -9.38 -1.22 -0.65
CA LYS A 60 -10.53 -1.07 -1.54
C LYS A 60 -10.03 -0.89 -2.98
N TRP A 61 -10.26 -1.90 -3.81
CA TRP A 61 -9.94 -1.84 -5.23
C TRP A 61 -11.05 -1.08 -5.96
N LYS A 62 -10.66 -0.10 -6.80
CA LYS A 62 -11.55 0.46 -7.81
C LYS A 62 -11.56 -0.42 -9.05
#